data_AF-A0A1S3JF35-F1
#
_entry.id   AF-A0A1S3JF35-F1
#
_cell.length_a   1.000
_cell.length_b   1.000
_cell.length_c   1.000
_cell.angle_alpha   90.00
_cell.angle_beta   90.00
_cell.angle_gamma   90.00
#
_symmetry.space_group_name_H-M   'P 1'
#
loop_
_entity.id
_entity.type
_entity.pdbx_description
1 polymer ?
#
loop_
_entity_poly.entity_id
_entity_poly.type
_entity_poly.pdbx_seq_one_letter_code
_entity_poly.pdbx_strand_id
1 'polypeptide(L)'
;MNLASQGGDSDSNLLFVNFNQDCTSLAVGTKTGYKLFSLSSADKLEQIYDNEGEDICIVERLFSSSLVAVVSLSSPRKLKVCHFKKGTEICNYSYSNTILAVRLNRLVSCFCSS
;
A
#
# COMPACT_ATOMS: atom_id res chain seq x y z
N MET A 1 -1.39 -7.47 -5.76
CA MET A 1 -1.72 -8.87 -5.44
C MET A 1 -1.52 -9.06 -3.94
N ASN A 2 -2.49 -9.65 -3.22
CA ASN A 2 -2.36 -9.92 -1.78
C ASN A 2 -1.76 -11.32 -1.60
N LEU A 3 -0.58 -11.39 -0.98
CA LEU A 3 0.18 -12.64 -0.79
C LEU A 3 -0.02 -13.24 0.61
N ALA A 4 -0.82 -12.62 1.47
CA ALA A 4 -1.03 -13.08 2.85
C ALA A 4 -1.73 -14.44 2.97
N SER A 5 -2.25 -15.01 1.87
CA SER A 5 -3.02 -16.26 1.85
C SER A 5 -2.28 -17.49 1.33
N GLN A 6 -1.01 -17.39 0.93
CA GLN A 6 -0.22 -18.57 0.51
C GLN A 6 0.62 -19.09 1.67
N GLY A 7 0.20 -20.22 2.25
CA GLY A 7 1.03 -21.00 3.16
C GLY A 7 2.21 -21.60 2.40
N GLY A 8 3.41 -21.07 2.62
CA GLY A 8 4.63 -21.59 1.99
C GLY A 8 5.81 -20.62 1.97
N ASP A 9 6.17 -20.07 3.14
CA ASP A 9 7.56 -19.85 3.60
C ASP A 9 7.50 -18.99 4.87
N SER A 10 7.99 -19.54 5.98
CA SER A 10 7.92 -18.92 7.32
C SER A 10 8.69 -17.58 7.42
N ASP A 11 9.51 -17.26 6.42
CA ASP A 11 10.41 -16.09 6.37
C ASP A 11 10.03 -15.02 5.32
N SER A 12 8.95 -15.19 4.56
CA SER A 12 8.57 -14.16 3.58
C SER A 12 8.00 -12.93 4.31
N ASN A 13 8.80 -11.87 4.41
CA ASN A 13 8.38 -10.57 4.95
C ASN A 13 7.41 -9.82 4.04
N LEU A 14 7.21 -10.27 2.81
CA LEU A 14 6.42 -9.61 1.78
C LEU A 14 4.94 -10.01 1.86
N LEU A 15 4.04 -9.02 1.90
CA LEU A 15 2.59 -9.21 2.03
C LEU A 15 1.81 -8.74 0.79
N PHE A 16 2.31 -7.69 0.14
CA PHE A 16 1.60 -7.06 -0.97
C PHE A 16 2.56 -6.42 -1.95
N VAL A 17 2.22 -6.48 -3.23
CA VAL A 17 2.91 -5.74 -4.29
C VAL A 17 1.89 -5.20 -5.27
N ASN A 18 2.07 -3.93 -5.70
CA ASN A 18 1.25 -3.31 -6.72
C ASN A 18 2.00 -2.20 -7.47
N PHE A 19 1.69 -2.05 -8.75
CA PHE A 19 2.08 -0.87 -9.51
C PHE A 19 1.09 0.27 -9.24
N ASN A 20 1.58 1.51 -9.32
CA ASN A 20 0.68 2.66 -9.43
C ASN A 20 -0.01 2.70 -10.82
N GLN A 21 -0.94 3.63 -10.99
CA GLN A 21 -1.87 3.69 -12.12
C GLN A 21 -1.18 3.90 -13.48
N ASP A 22 -0.02 4.56 -13.50
CA ASP A 22 0.77 4.84 -14.71
C ASP A 22 2.00 3.93 -14.83
N CYS A 23 2.11 2.90 -13.99
CA CYS A 23 3.21 1.94 -13.95
C CYS A 23 4.61 2.55 -13.78
N THR A 24 4.69 3.77 -13.23
CA THR A 24 5.97 4.48 -12.99
C THR A 24 6.53 4.21 -11.59
N SER A 25 5.78 3.58 -10.70
CA SER A 25 6.27 3.18 -9.39
C SER A 25 5.65 1.87 -8.88
N LEU A 26 6.42 1.20 -8.02
CA LEU A 26 6.08 -0.04 -7.35
C LEU A 26 5.88 0.22 -5.86
N ALA A 27 4.78 -0.26 -5.31
CA ALA A 27 4.51 -0.25 -3.88
C ALA A 27 4.60 -1.68 -3.33
N VAL A 28 5.32 -1.85 -2.23
CA VAL A 28 5.56 -3.13 -1.57
C VAL A 28 5.13 -3.03 -0.11
N GLY A 29 4.17 -3.84 0.31
CA GLY A 29 3.76 -4.00 1.71
C GLY A 29 4.46 -5.20 2.34
N THR A 30 4.91 -5.05 3.58
CA THR A 30 5.63 -6.08 4.33
C THR A 30 5.05 -6.22 5.74
N LYS A 31 5.46 -7.29 6.45
CA LYS A 31 5.13 -7.49 7.87
C LYS A 31 5.68 -6.39 8.78
N THR A 32 6.62 -5.60 8.28
CA THR A 32 7.35 -4.56 9.04
C THR A 32 7.18 -3.18 8.43
N GLY A 33 6.22 -2.97 7.53
CA GLY A 33 5.96 -1.66 6.93
C GLY A 33 5.62 -1.69 5.45
N TYR A 34 6.02 -0.64 4.73
CA TYR A 34 5.88 -0.56 3.28
C TYR A 34 7.00 0.25 2.64
N LYS A 35 7.31 -0.08 1.38
CA LYS A 35 8.33 0.59 0.57
C LYS A 35 7.74 1.03 -0.76
N LEU A 36 8.22 2.17 -1.26
CA LEU A 36 7.87 2.70 -2.56
C LEU A 36 9.13 2.80 -3.42
N PHE A 37 9.06 2.33 -4.66
CA PHE A 37 10.17 2.37 -5.61
C PHE A 37 9.74 3.06 -6.91
N SER A 38 10.63 3.85 -7.49
CA SER A 38 10.50 4.43 -8.82
C SER A 38 10.97 3.43 -9.87
N LEU A 39 10.27 3.42 -11.00
CA LEU A 39 10.60 2.65 -12.20
C LEU A 39 11.02 3.57 -13.36
N SER A 40 11.48 4.78 -13.03
CA SER A 40 11.90 5.80 -14.01
C SER A 40 13.12 5.38 -14.85
N SER A 41 13.90 4.41 -14.39
CA SER A 41 15.00 3.81 -15.13
C SER A 41 14.77 2.30 -15.27
N ALA A 42 14.99 1.76 -16.47
CA ALA A 42 14.85 0.33 -16.74
C ALA A 42 15.87 -0.52 -15.95
N ASP A 43 17.01 0.07 -15.63
CA ASP A 43 18.16 -0.66 -15.07
C ASP A 43 18.26 -0.57 -13.55
N LYS A 44 17.40 0.24 -12.89
CA LYS A 44 17.48 0.47 -11.45
C LYS A 44 16.12 0.78 -10.81
N LEU A 45 15.81 0.03 -9.75
CA LEU A 45 14.76 0.37 -8.79
C LEU A 45 15.28 1.41 -7.81
N GLU A 46 14.76 2.63 -7.88
CA GLU A 46 15.12 3.70 -6.95
C GLU A 46 14.12 3.78 -5.80
N GLN A 47 14.58 3.61 -4.56
CA GLN A 47 13.70 3.72 -3.40
C GLN A 47 13.26 5.19 -3.20
N ILE A 48 11.95 5.41 -3.20
CA ILE A 48 11.31 6.72 -2.99
C ILE A 48 11.07 6.95 -1.50
N TYR A 49 10.62 5.91 -0.81
CA TYR A 49 10.24 5.99 0.60
C TYR A 49 10.27 4.61 1.24
N ASP A 50 10.61 4.57 2.52
CA ASP A 50 10.60 3.40 3.38
C ASP A 50 9.93 3.78 4.69
N ASN A 51 8.84 3.08 4.99
CA ASN A 51 8.11 3.23 6.24
C ASN A 51 8.27 1.94 7.02
N GLU A 52 8.97 1.99 8.14
CA GLU A 52 9.05 0.88 9.08
C GLU A 52 7.92 0.98 10.11
N GLY A 53 7.36 -0.15 10.53
CA GLY A 53 6.33 -0.22 11.56
C GLY A 53 5.32 -1.33 11.34
N GLU A 54 4.08 -0.95 11.03
CA GLU A 54 2.91 -1.83 10.96
C GLU A 54 3.00 -2.86 9.82
N ASP A 55 2.29 -3.98 9.98
CA ASP A 55 2.13 -5.06 9.02
C ASP A 55 1.20 -4.69 7.86
N ILE A 56 1.72 -4.16 6.76
CA ILE A 56 0.92 -3.61 5.66
C ILE A 56 0.56 -4.68 4.62
N CYS A 57 -0.73 -5.02 4.53
CA CYS A 57 -1.27 -5.97 3.55
C CYS A 57 -1.87 -5.34 2.30
N ILE A 58 -2.13 -4.03 2.30
CA ILE A 58 -2.51 -3.28 1.10
C ILE A 58 -1.76 -1.96 1.15
N VAL A 59 -1.07 -1.62 0.07
CA VAL A 59 -0.45 -0.31 -0.13
C VAL A 59 -0.71 0.16 -1.56
N GLU A 60 -1.31 1.34 -1.71
CA GLU A 60 -1.57 1.94 -3.01
C GLU A 60 -1.12 3.40 -3.03
N ARG A 61 -0.24 3.73 -3.96
CA ARG A 61 0.21 5.10 -4.22
C ARG A 61 -0.69 5.75 -5.27
N LEU A 62 -1.07 7.01 -5.06
CA LEU A 62 -1.78 7.79 -6.06
C LEU A 62 -0.78 8.41 -7.06
N PHE A 63 -0.70 7.84 -8.26
CA PHE A 63 0.20 8.20 -9.36
C PHE A 63 1.63 8.44 -8.81
N SER A 64 2.25 9.56 -9.20
CA SER A 64 3.55 10.02 -8.70
C SER A 64 3.43 10.98 -7.50
N SER A 65 2.26 11.08 -6.87
CA SER A 65 2.06 11.96 -5.72
C SER A 65 2.71 11.41 -4.45
N SER A 66 2.59 12.18 -3.36
CA SER A 66 3.00 11.75 -2.01
C SER A 66 1.86 11.10 -1.21
N LEU A 67 0.70 10.89 -1.83
CA LEU A 67 -0.46 10.27 -1.20
C LEU A 67 -0.38 8.75 -1.34
N VAL A 68 -0.56 8.06 -0.22
CA VAL A 68 -0.60 6.60 -0.13
C VAL A 68 -1.78 6.20 0.74
N ALA A 69 -2.50 5.17 0.30
CA ALA A 69 -3.48 4.47 1.10
C ALA A 69 -2.91 3.14 1.57
N VAL A 70 -3.06 2.86 2.86
CA VAL A 70 -2.58 1.63 3.49
C VAL A 70 -3.67 0.94 4.31
N VAL A 71 -3.61 -0.39 4.34
CA VAL A 71 -4.37 -1.27 5.23
C VAL A 71 -3.39 -2.24 5.88
N SER A 72 -3.53 -2.42 7.20
CA SER A 72 -2.69 -3.34 7.97
C SER A 72 -3.41 -4.68 8.22
N LEU A 73 -2.67 -5.79 8.34
CA LEU A 73 -3.21 -7.09 8.72
C LEU A 73 -3.81 -7.06 10.13
N SER A 74 -3.21 -6.33 11.07
CA SER A 74 -3.74 -6.13 12.43
C SER A 74 -5.04 -5.32 12.46
N SER A 75 -5.29 -4.48 11.45
CA SER A 75 -6.47 -3.62 11.34
C SER A 75 -7.09 -3.68 9.94
N PRO A 76 -7.61 -4.85 9.51
CA PRO A 76 -7.96 -5.11 8.12
C PRO A 76 -9.23 -4.37 7.64
N ARG A 77 -9.90 -3.66 8.55
CA ARG A 77 -11.09 -2.84 8.30
C ARG A 77 -10.81 -1.33 8.35
N LYS A 78 -9.55 -0.93 8.55
CA LYS A 78 -9.15 0.47 8.63
C LYS A 78 -8.32 0.85 7.41
N LEU A 79 -8.80 1.86 6.69
CA LEU A 79 -8.08 2.49 5.59
C LEU A 79 -7.43 3.76 6.10
N LYS A 80 -6.09 3.80 6.09
CA LYS A 80 -5.31 4.99 6.42
C LYS A 80 -4.82 5.64 5.14
N VAL A 81 -5.10 6.93 4.95
CA VAL A 81 -4.55 7.73 3.85
C VAL A 81 -3.54 8.70 4.45
N CYS A 82 -2.31 8.69 3.95
CA CYS A 82 -1.22 9.51 4.47
C CYS A 82 -0.47 10.24 3.37
N HIS A 83 0.19 11.33 3.76
CA HIS A 83 1.14 12.06 2.93
C HIS A 83 2.58 11.73 3.37
N PHE A 84 3.20 10.71 2.76
CA PHE A 84 4.44 10.14 3.30
C PHE A 84 5.60 11.12 3.40
N LYS A 85 5.73 12.08 2.46
CA LYS A 85 6.78 13.12 2.55
C LYS A 85 6.59 14.10 3.70
N LYS A 86 5.36 14.27 4.19
CA LYS A 86 5.03 15.18 5.30
C LYS A 86 4.91 14.41 6.63
N GLY A 87 4.88 13.08 6.59
CA GLY A 87 4.63 12.24 7.77
C GLY A 87 3.23 12.41 8.37
N THR A 88 2.27 12.99 7.63
CA THR A 88 0.93 13.29 8.15
C THR A 88 -0.09 12.26 7.72
N GLU A 89 -0.87 11.73 8.66
CA GLU A 89 -2.13 11.06 8.38
C GLU A 89 -3.16 12.09 7.93
N ILE A 90 -3.84 11.82 6.82
CA ILE A 90 -4.89 12.70 6.26
C ILE A 90 -6.27 12.19 6.68
N CYS A 91 -6.49 10.87 6.55
CA CYS A 91 -7.77 10.25 6.88
C CYS A 91 -7.57 8.82 7.42
N ASN A 92 -8.51 8.39 8.25
CA ASN A 92 -8.58 7.05 8.81
C ASN A 92 -10.04 6.58 8.79
N TYR A 93 -10.40 5.82 7.77
CA TYR A 93 -11.76 5.33 7.58
C TYR A 93 -11.90 3.94 8.16
N SER A 94 -12.94 3.73 8.96
CA SER A 94 -13.31 2.41 9.48
C SER A 94 -14.50 1.86 8.70
N TYR A 95 -14.40 0.61 8.28
CA TYR A 95 -15.45 -0.12 7.57
C TYR A 95 -16.01 -1.26 8.43
N SER A 96 -17.23 -1.68 8.15
CA SER A 96 -17.86 -2.82 8.84
C SER A 96 -17.24 -4.17 8.44
N ASN A 97 -16.76 -4.26 7.20
CA ASN A 97 -16.17 -5.47 6.60
C ASN A 97 -14.67 -5.28 6.33
N THR A 98 -13.96 -6.41 6.16
CA THR A 98 -12.55 -6.43 5.76
C THR A 98 -12.37 -5.79 4.39
N ILE A 99 -11.39 -4.89 4.28
CA ILE A 99 -11.02 -4.26 3.03
C ILE A 99 -10.25 -5.28 2.19
N LEU A 100 -10.79 -5.63 1.03
CA LEU A 100 -10.18 -6.62 0.13
C LEU A 100 -9.27 -5.98 -0.92
N ALA A 101 -9.60 -4.75 -1.32
CA ALA A 101 -8.84 -3.96 -2.27
C ALA A 101 -9.06 -2.48 -2.01
N VAL A 102 -8.07 -1.68 -2.37
CA VAL A 102 -8.15 -0.21 -2.40
C VAL A 102 -7.76 0.21 -3.80
N ARG A 103 -8.45 1.19 -4.37
CA ARG A 103 -8.05 1.86 -5.60
C ARG A 103 -8.11 3.36 -5.42
N LEU A 104 -7.01 4.04 -5.68
CA LEU A 104 -6.95 5.51 -5.67
C LEU A 104 -7.05 6.04 -7.10
N ASN A 105 -7.79 7.12 -7.28
CA ASN A 105 -7.85 7.88 -8.52
C ASN A 105 -8.04 9.37 -8.19
N ARG A 106 -7.85 10.25 -9.18
CA ARG A 106 -8.08 11.71 -9.03
C ARG A 106 -9.56 12.05 -8.79
N LEU A 107 -10.46 11.10 -9.07
CA LEU A 107 -11.86 11.08 -8.64
C LEU A 107 -12.01 9.94 -7.62
N VAL A 108 -12.37 10.26 -6.39
CA VAL A 108 -12.41 9.30 -5.28
C VAL A 108 -13.52 8.26 -5.53
N SER A 109 -13.18 6.99 -5.66
CA SER A 109 -14.15 5.88 -5.68
C SER A 109 -13.58 4.72 -4.87
N CYS A 110 -14.06 4.57 -3.64
CA CYS A 110 -13.72 3.44 -2.78
C CYS A 110 -14.70 2.30 -3.08
N PHE A 111 -14.22 1.17 -3.59
CA PHE A 111 -15.03 -0.06 -3.68
C PHE A 111 -14.89 -0.84 -2.37
N CYS A 112 -15.98 -0.95 -1.62
CA CYS A 112 -16.11 -1.90 -0.52
C CYS A 112 -17.07 -2.99 -0.98
N SER A 113 -16.69 -4.26 -0.88
CA SER A 113 -17.61 -5.36 -1.16
C SER A 113 -18.61 -5.49 0.01
N SER A 114 -19.89 -5.51 -0.35
CA SER A 114 -21.06 -5.69 0.52
C SER A 114 -21.05 -7.04 1.23
#